data_AF-A0AAN8R3I8-F1
#
_entry.id   AF-A0AAN8R3I8-F1
#
_cell.length_a   1.000
_cell.length_b   1.000
_cell.length_c   1.000
_cell.angle_alpha   90.00
_cell.angle_beta   90.00
_cell.angle_gamma   90.00
#
_symmetry.space_group_name_H-M   'P 1'
#
loop_
_entity.id
_entity.type
_entity.pdbx_description
1 polymer ?
#
loop_
_entity_poly.entity_id
_entity_poly.type
_entity_poly.pdbx_seq_one_letter_code
_entity_poly.pdbx_strand_id
1 'polypeptide(L)'
;MTAPVTVKIEEKKRMWQSSVFTLSFLLPSDYQMTPPQPTDNRVYFTEMPDMKVYVRSYGGWMMSLTSSVNSMLLKRQLDKVQATYNKDYHYAVGYDSPMKILNRHNEVWYMVEGEPVCPTSS
;
A
#
# COMPACT_ATOMS: atom_id res chain seq x y z
N MET A 1 -3.10 15.76 10.21
CA MET A 1 -3.00 14.35 9.79
C MET A 1 -2.45 14.32 8.39
N THR A 2 -1.53 13.41 8.11
CA THR A 2 -0.89 13.23 6.81
C THR A 2 -1.69 12.23 5.97
N ALA A 3 -1.47 12.31 4.66
CA ALA A 3 -1.88 11.30 3.71
C ALA A 3 -0.65 10.89 2.88
N PRO A 4 -0.61 9.65 2.35
CA PRO A 4 -1.61 8.59 2.54
C PRO A 4 -1.43 7.79 3.84
N VAL A 5 -2.45 6.98 4.16
CA VAL A 5 -2.32 5.84 5.08
C VAL A 5 -2.02 4.60 4.26
N THR A 6 -1.04 3.81 4.67
CA THR A 6 -0.68 2.56 4.00
C THR A 6 -1.00 1.36 4.88
N VAL A 7 -1.44 0.26 4.25
CA VAL A 7 -1.72 -1.01 4.92
C VAL A 7 -0.97 -2.10 4.19
N LYS A 8 -0.07 -2.80 4.90
CA LYS A 8 0.64 -3.95 4.35
C LYS A 8 -0.30 -5.17 4.33
N ILE A 9 -0.48 -5.77 3.15
CA ILE A 9 -1.33 -6.94 2.93
C ILE A 9 -0.47 -8.08 2.43
N GLU A 10 -0.32 -9.12 3.26
CA GLU A 10 0.35 -10.36 2.88
C GLU A 10 -0.52 -11.15 1.88
N GLU A 11 0.08 -11.59 0.76
CA GLU A 11 -0.58 -12.37 -0.30
C GLU A 11 -0.81 -13.82 0.13
N LYS A 12 0.14 -14.38 0.89
CA LYS A 12 0.07 -15.75 1.41
C LYS A 12 -0.78 -15.78 2.67
N LYS A 13 -2.09 -15.94 2.51
CA LYS A 13 -2.98 -16.25 3.65
C LYS A 13 -2.95 -17.74 3.95
N ARG A 14 -2.49 -18.12 5.14
CA ARG A 14 -2.77 -19.46 5.67
C ARG A 14 -4.27 -19.53 5.98
N MET A 15 -4.94 -20.55 5.46
CA MET A 15 -6.41 -20.73 5.51
C MET A 15 -7.02 -20.65 6.92
N TRP A 16 -6.20 -20.84 7.96
CA TRP A 16 -6.60 -20.86 9.36
C TRP A 16 -6.00 -19.73 10.22
N GLN A 17 -5.32 -18.75 9.60
CA GLN A 17 -4.73 -17.63 10.33
C GLN A 17 -5.61 -16.37 10.24
N SER A 18 -5.81 -15.71 11.37
CA SER A 18 -6.34 -14.36 11.43
C SER A 18 -5.44 -13.42 10.60
N SER A 19 -6.06 -12.55 9.80
CA SER A 19 -5.32 -11.54 9.05
C SER A 19 -4.87 -10.44 10.01
N VAL A 20 -3.56 -10.26 10.16
CA VAL A 20 -2.97 -9.12 10.87
C VAL A 20 -2.70 -8.02 9.85
N PHE A 21 -3.25 -6.84 10.08
CA PHE A 21 -3.02 -5.67 9.24
C PHE A 21 -2.18 -4.65 10.01
N THR A 22 -1.09 -4.21 9.40
CA THR A 22 -0.27 -3.12 9.94
C THR A 22 -0.60 -1.85 9.17
N LEU A 23 -1.15 -0.87 9.88
CA LEU A 23 -1.46 0.46 9.35
C LEU A 23 -0.29 1.39 9.65
N SER A 24 0.21 2.08 8.63
CA SER A 24 1.30 3.04 8.78
C SER A 24 0.82 4.44 8.37
N PHE A 25 1.22 5.43 9.17
CA PHE A 25 0.94 6.84 8.95
C PHE A 25 2.27 7.55 8.71
N LEU A 26 2.34 8.36 7.65
CA LEU A 26 3.54 9.16 7.40
C LEU A 26 3.71 10.19 8.52
N LEU A 27 4.86 10.21 9.16
CA LEU A 27 5.17 11.26 10.11
C LEU A 27 5.44 12.58 9.36
N PRO A 28 4.86 13.73 9.79
CA PRO A 28 5.17 15.02 9.18
C PRO A 28 6.68 15.31 9.24
N SER A 29 7.17 16.07 8.26
CA SER A 29 8.60 16.41 8.11
C SER A 29 9.23 16.91 9.41
N ASP A 30 8.50 17.74 10.16
CA ASP A 30 8.98 18.40 11.36
C ASP A 30 9.30 17.42 12.50
N TYR A 31 8.73 16.21 12.45
CA TYR A 31 8.90 15.18 13.48
C TYR A 31 9.74 13.99 13.02
N GLN A 32 10.14 13.92 11.74
CA GLN A 32 10.93 12.79 11.19
C GLN A 32 12.24 12.55 11.96
N MET A 33 12.91 13.62 12.40
CA MET A 33 14.17 13.52 13.15
C MET A 33 13.99 13.32 14.66
N THR A 34 12.87 13.77 15.22
CA THR A 34 12.63 13.73 16.68
C THR A 34 11.14 13.48 16.93
N PRO A 35 10.67 12.24 16.76
CA PRO A 35 9.26 11.93 16.91
C PRO A 35 8.84 11.92 18.39
N PRO A 36 7.61 12.35 18.72
CA PRO A 36 7.10 12.23 20.08
C PRO A 36 6.92 10.75 20.47
N GLN A 37 7.27 10.38 21.69
CA GLN A 37 7.14 8.99 22.16
C GLN A 37 5.67 8.52 22.10
N PRO A 38 5.38 7.34 21.50
CA PRO A 38 4.03 6.79 21.50
C PRO A 38 3.56 6.48 22.92
N THR A 39 2.29 6.77 23.21
CA THR A 39 1.66 6.47 24.50
C THR A 39 1.03 5.07 24.56
N ASP A 40 0.82 4.43 23.41
CA ASP A 40 0.30 3.05 23.29
C ASP A 40 1.43 2.14 22.80
N ASN A 41 1.64 1.02 23.49
CA ASN A 41 2.72 0.07 23.19
C ASN A 41 2.52 -0.72 21.88
N ARG A 42 1.35 -0.63 21.27
CA ARG A 42 1.06 -1.21 19.94
C ARG A 42 1.43 -0.27 18.80
N VAL A 43 1.77 0.99 19.12
CA VAL A 43 2.24 1.98 18.16
C VAL A 43 3.75 2.07 18.24
N TYR A 44 4.40 1.89 17.09
CA TYR A 44 5.84 1.88 16.98
C TYR A 44 6.28 2.59 15.70
N PHE A 45 7.51 3.08 15.69
CA PHE A 45 8.10 3.67 14.50
C PHE A 45 8.61 2.59 13.56
N THR A 46 8.40 2.80 12.28
CA THR A 46 8.95 1.96 11.22
C THR A 46 9.70 2.85 10.23
N GLU A 47 10.85 2.38 9.78
CA GLU A 47 11.54 3.00 8.65
C GLU A 47 11.01 2.38 7.37
N MET A 48 10.59 3.23 6.44
CA MET A 48 10.14 2.83 5.11
C MET A 48 11.25 3.25 4.13
N PRO A 49 12.06 2.31 3.62
CA PRO A 49 13.20 2.65 2.77
C PRO A 49 12.72 3.17 1.41
N ASP A 50 13.63 3.87 0.72
CA ASP A 50 13.43 4.28 -0.65
C ASP A 50 13.05 3.07 -1.52
N MET A 51 11.96 3.21 -2.28
CA MET A 51 11.43 2.13 -3.10
C MET A 51 10.82 2.67 -4.39
N LYS A 52 10.91 1.85 -5.45
CA LYS A 52 10.12 2.04 -6.67
C LYS A 52 8.88 1.14 -6.56
N VAL A 53 7.72 1.66 -6.94
CA VAL A 53 6.45 0.91 -6.87
C VAL A 53 5.68 1.00 -8.18
N TYR A 54 5.01 -0.08 -8.54
CA TYR A 54 3.95 -0.08 -9.54
C TYR A 54 2.63 0.26 -8.85
N VAL A 55 1.91 1.23 -9.41
CA VAL A 55 0.70 1.79 -8.79
C VAL A 55 -0.51 1.54 -9.67
N ARG A 56 -1.63 1.18 -9.03
CA ARG A 56 -2.96 1.21 -9.65
C ARG A 56 -3.93 1.96 -8.76
N SER A 57 -4.47 3.07 -9.26
CA SER A 57 -5.49 3.86 -8.57
C SER A 57 -6.90 3.34 -8.84
N TYR A 58 -7.78 3.46 -7.84
CA TYR A 58 -9.17 3.02 -7.90
C TYR A 58 -10.06 3.74 -6.88
N GLY A 59 -11.36 3.78 -7.16
CA GLY A 59 -12.38 4.31 -6.25
C GLY A 59 -12.99 3.25 -5.33
N GLY A 60 -13.93 3.65 -4.47
CA GLY A 60 -14.58 2.75 -3.51
C GLY A 60 -13.80 2.60 -2.19
N TRP A 61 -14.03 1.51 -1.47
CA TRP A 61 -13.47 1.31 -0.12
C TRP A 61 -12.15 0.54 -0.15
N MET A 62 -11.13 1.07 0.54
CA MET A 62 -9.78 0.48 0.60
C MET A 62 -9.75 -0.98 1.11
N MET A 63 -10.61 -1.32 2.06
CA MET A 63 -10.67 -2.65 2.68
C MET A 63 -11.88 -3.44 2.17
N SER A 64 -12.08 -3.48 0.86
CA SER A 64 -13.23 -4.15 0.23
C SER A 64 -12.80 -5.09 -0.91
N LEU A 65 -13.77 -5.84 -1.45
CA LEU A 65 -13.58 -6.65 -2.65
C LEU A 65 -13.01 -5.85 -3.83
N THR A 66 -13.33 -4.55 -3.92
CA THR A 66 -12.79 -3.66 -4.96
C THR A 66 -11.28 -3.54 -4.89
N SER A 67 -10.70 -3.54 -3.68
CA SER A 67 -9.25 -3.52 -3.48
C SER A 67 -8.59 -4.80 -4.00
N SER A 68 -9.13 -5.97 -3.64
CA SER A 68 -8.64 -7.26 -4.12
C SER A 68 -8.72 -7.40 -5.64
N VAL A 69 -9.79 -6.90 -6.27
CA VAL A 69 -9.93 -6.90 -7.72
C VAL A 69 -8.86 -6.03 -8.38
N ASN A 70 -8.62 -4.82 -7.85
CA ASN A 70 -7.60 -3.93 -8.42
C ASN A 70 -6.18 -4.48 -8.21
N SER A 71 -5.89 -5.10 -7.07
CA SER A 71 -4.64 -5.85 -6.85
C SER A 71 -4.44 -6.93 -7.92
N MET A 72 -5.45 -7.79 -8.15
CA MET A 72 -5.37 -8.84 -9.17
C MET A 72 -5.17 -8.27 -10.58
N LEU A 73 -5.86 -7.18 -10.92
CA LEU A 73 -5.71 -6.52 -12.22
C LEU A 73 -4.30 -5.97 -12.41
N LEU A 74 -3.72 -5.34 -11.39
CA LEU A 74 -2.35 -4.83 -11.44
C LEU A 74 -1.35 -5.99 -11.63
N LYS A 75 -1.45 -7.08 -10.85
CA LYS A 75 -0.60 -8.27 -11.03
C LYS A 75 -0.66 -8.80 -12.46
N ARG A 76 -1.86 -8.96 -13.03
CA ARG A 76 -2.05 -9.41 -14.41
C ARG A 76 -1.38 -8.49 -15.43
N GLN A 77 -1.44 -7.18 -15.22
CA GLN A 77 -0.77 -6.21 -16.09
C GLN A 77 0.75 -6.32 -16.00
N LEU A 78 1.29 -6.46 -14.78
CA LEU A 78 2.73 -6.64 -14.54
C LEU A 78 3.25 -7.94 -15.13
N ASP A 79 2.54 -9.05 -14.92
CA ASP A 79 2.90 -10.36 -15.47
C ASP A 79 2.89 -10.34 -17.02
N LYS A 80 1.93 -9.63 -17.64
CA LYS A 80 1.85 -9.47 -19.10
C LYS A 80 3.07 -8.76 -19.68
N VAL A 81 3.60 -7.75 -18.97
CA VAL A 81 4.80 -7.01 -19.41
C VAL A 81 6.10 -7.59 -18.85
N GLN A 82 6.04 -8.78 -18.22
CA GLN A 82 7.18 -9.45 -17.62
C GLN A 82 7.93 -8.59 -16.58
N ALA A 83 7.21 -7.73 -15.87
CA ALA A 83 7.77 -6.94 -14.79
C ALA A 83 8.11 -7.82 -13.56
N THR A 84 9.23 -7.52 -12.93
CA THR A 84 9.64 -8.11 -11.65
C THR A 84 9.15 -7.25 -10.49
N TYR A 85 8.46 -7.88 -9.54
CA TYR A 85 7.84 -7.22 -8.40
C TYR A 85 7.66 -8.20 -7.24
N ASN A 86 7.56 -7.67 -6.03
CA ASN A 86 7.36 -8.48 -4.82
C ASN A 86 6.01 -9.21 -4.87
N LYS A 87 6.04 -10.53 -4.72
CA LYS A 87 4.84 -11.40 -4.74
C LYS A 87 4.38 -11.86 -3.37
N ASP A 88 5.10 -11.49 -2.31
CA ASP A 88 4.78 -11.88 -0.93
C ASP A 88 3.76 -10.95 -0.30
N TYR A 89 3.81 -9.64 -0.61
CA TYR A 89 2.87 -8.66 -0.09
C TYR A 89 2.66 -7.48 -1.05
N HIS A 90 1.59 -6.72 -0.80
CA HIS A 90 1.32 -5.43 -1.44
C HIS A 90 0.88 -4.41 -0.40
N TYR A 91 0.84 -3.14 -0.79
CA TYR A 91 0.21 -2.09 0.02
C TYR A 91 -1.15 -1.72 -0.54
N ALA A 92 -2.16 -1.68 0.34
CA ALA A 92 -3.36 -0.89 0.11
C ALA A 92 -3.12 0.51 0.66
N VAL A 93 -3.36 1.53 -0.15
CA VAL A 93 -3.02 2.92 0.16
C VAL A 93 -4.26 3.77 -0.02
N GLY A 94 -4.49 4.70 0.89
CA GLY A 94 -5.60 5.63 0.74
C GLY A 94 -5.35 6.98 1.32
N TYR A 95 -5.96 7.93 0.65
CA TYR A 95 -5.67 9.35 0.79
C TYR A 95 -6.82 10.07 1.50
N ASP A 96 -8.01 9.48 1.47
CA ASP A 96 -9.23 10.05 2.02
C ASP A 96 -9.59 9.51 3.40
N SER A 97 -10.24 10.38 4.18
CA SER A 97 -10.79 10.05 5.50
C SER A 97 -11.70 8.81 5.44
N PRO A 98 -11.68 7.93 6.47
CA PRO A 98 -12.66 6.86 6.62
C PRO A 98 -14.12 7.34 6.53
N MET A 99 -14.39 8.59 6.94
CA MET A 99 -15.74 9.19 6.90
C MET A 99 -16.17 9.68 5.52
N LYS A 100 -15.26 9.73 4.52
CA LYS A 100 -15.60 10.10 3.14
C LYS A 100 -16.16 8.88 2.42
N ILE A 101 -17.39 8.99 1.92
CA ILE A 101 -18.14 7.87 1.34
C ILE A 101 -18.03 7.83 -0.20
N LEU A 102 -17.93 8.98 -0.87
CA LEU A 102 -17.89 9.10 -2.33
C LEU A 102 -16.57 9.70 -2.83
N ASN A 103 -16.23 9.42 -4.10
CA ASN A 103 -15.04 9.93 -4.79
C ASN A 103 -13.74 9.79 -3.97
N ARG A 104 -13.52 8.56 -3.48
CA ARG A 104 -12.30 8.19 -2.77
C ARG A 104 -11.19 7.88 -3.76
N HIS A 105 -9.98 8.34 -3.46
CA HIS A 105 -8.75 7.94 -4.12
C HIS A 105 -8.04 6.91 -3.25
N ASN A 106 -7.95 5.69 -3.76
CA ASN A 106 -7.14 4.63 -3.17
C ASN A 106 -6.20 4.06 -4.23
N GLU A 107 -5.13 3.43 -3.78
CA GLU A 107 -4.14 2.81 -4.64
C GLU A 107 -3.76 1.42 -4.12
N VAL A 108 -3.34 0.56 -5.05
CA VAL A 108 -2.60 -0.67 -4.74
C VAL A 108 -1.17 -0.49 -5.23
N TRP A 109 -0.20 -0.78 -4.36
CA TRP A 109 1.22 -0.73 -4.70
C TRP A 109 1.85 -2.12 -4.62
N TYR A 110 2.58 -2.49 -5.68
CA TYR A 110 3.56 -3.59 -5.65
C TYR A 110 4.95 -3.02 -5.80
N MET A 111 5.87 -3.42 -4.92
CA MET A 111 7.26 -2.97 -4.95
C MET A 111 7.97 -3.60 -6.14
N VAL A 112 8.73 -2.78 -6.87
CA VAL A 112 9.60 -3.23 -7.96
C VAL A 112 10.74 -4.07 -7.37
N GLU A 113 11.06 -5.18 -8.01
CA GLU A 113 12.27 -5.95 -7.72
C GLU A 113 13.25 -5.77 -8.89
N GLY A 114 14.37 -5.08 -8.65
CA GLY A 114 15.31 -4.70 -9.71
C GLY A 114 14.89 -3.40 -10.41
N GLU A 115 14.93 -3.39 -11.75
CA GLU A 115 14.57 -2.20 -12.53
C GLU A 115 13.10 -2.20 -12.96
N PRO A 116 12.42 -1.04 -12.90
CA PRO A 116 11.03 -0.94 -13.30
C PRO A 116 10.88 -1.08 -14.82
N VAL A 117 9.87 -1.84 -15.24
CA VAL A 117 9.44 -1.89 -16.63
C VAL A 117 8.45 -0.74 -16.86
N CYS A 118 8.91 0.30 -17.55
CA CYS A 118 8.06 1.41 -17.97
C CYS A 118 7.70 1.21 -19.45
N PRO A 119 6.42 1.04 -19.82
CA PRO A 119 6.05 1.10 -21.22
C PRO A 119 6.40 2.49 -21.75
N THR A 120 7.12 2.56 -22.87
CA THR A 120 7.29 3.80 -23.62
C THR A 120 5.91 4.33 -23.95
N SER A 121 5.59 5.53 -23.47
CA SER A 121 4.34 6.22 -23.80
C SER A 121 4.18 6.24 -25.32
N SER A 122 3.21 5.48 -25.81
CA SER A 122 2.76 5.52 -27.20
C SER A 122 1.87 6.73 -27.42
#